data_AF-A0A947JZ09-F1
#
_entry.id   AF-A0A947JZ09-F1
#
_cell.length_a   1.000
_cell.length_b   1.000
_cell.length_c   1.000
_cell.angle_alpha   90.00
_cell.angle_beta   90.00
_cell.angle_gamma   90.00
#
_symmetry.space_group_name_H-M   'P 1'
#
loop_
_entity.id
_entity.type
_entity.pdbx_description
1 polymer ?
#
loop_
_entity_poly.entity_id
_entity_poly.type
_entity_poly.pdbx_seq_one_letter_code
_entity_poly.pdbx_strand_id
1 'polypeptide(L)'
;MTDSPAPDSPEPPDAAPAPLAPQCQRGTLPAFTPVPRRKQRSNGWTPAVQCAFIEALADTGSVSSACRAVGRADHGAYLLRRHPEAESFRAAWAAALDLGVQRIEDVAMERALHGVEVPVYSYGKLVGSRTVHNDRLLMFLLRNRAPERFSEGRAKGLSALDRAELARLKKQWHREWRETWEAERALRDAEEEQESYERIDAWIDNMHTNRLRRMSPRARAALDEHNRIMEEDRASGYDPWHDPEHPDYHGAAARAAAGEAEAIRLPPPGWGEKEDEPEQDAGARRHGLKDEGW
;
A
#
# COMPACT_ATOMS: atom_id res chain seq x y z
N MET A 1 -104.82 -3.68 -9.68
CA MET A 1 -104.04 -2.84 -8.74
C MET A 1 -103.86 -3.63 -7.47
N THR A 2 -102.75 -4.36 -7.46
CA THR A 2 -102.21 -5.11 -6.33
C THR A 2 -101.53 -4.15 -5.39
N ASP A 3 -101.79 -4.25 -4.09
CA ASP A 3 -100.72 -3.99 -3.13
C ASP A 3 -100.89 -4.89 -1.91
N SER A 4 -99.87 -5.68 -1.65
CA SER A 4 -99.80 -6.75 -0.65
C SER A 4 -98.50 -6.46 0.10
N PRO A 5 -98.54 -6.02 1.38
CA PRO A 5 -97.31 -5.75 2.09
C PRO A 5 -96.68 -7.09 2.52
N ALA A 6 -95.44 -7.26 2.10
CA ALA A 6 -94.57 -8.41 2.31
C ALA A 6 -94.24 -8.64 3.81
N PRO A 7 -93.90 -9.89 4.21
CA PRO A 7 -93.47 -10.21 5.57
C PRO A 7 -92.02 -9.78 5.82
N ASP A 8 -91.80 -9.18 6.99
CA ASP A 8 -90.48 -8.90 7.58
C ASP A 8 -89.63 -10.17 7.63
N SER A 9 -88.52 -10.17 6.88
CA SER A 9 -87.45 -11.15 7.03
C SER A 9 -86.46 -10.64 8.09
N PRO A 10 -86.02 -11.50 9.03
CA PRO A 10 -85.06 -11.10 10.05
C PRO A 10 -83.66 -10.89 9.43
N GLU A 11 -83.03 -9.79 9.81
CA GLU A 11 -81.63 -9.45 9.55
C GLU A 11 -80.67 -10.62 9.86
N PRO A 12 -79.64 -10.87 9.04
CA PRO A 12 -78.63 -11.86 9.35
C PRO A 12 -77.78 -11.42 10.55
N PRO A 13 -77.36 -12.35 11.43
CA PRO A 13 -76.58 -12.01 12.60
C PRO A 13 -75.19 -11.47 12.20
N ASP A 14 -74.85 -10.36 12.84
CA ASP A 14 -73.56 -9.70 12.94
C ASP A 14 -72.38 -10.65 12.64
N ALA A 15 -71.79 -10.47 11.46
CA ALA A 15 -70.63 -11.22 11.02
C ALA A 15 -69.46 -10.92 11.96
N ALA A 16 -69.18 -11.87 12.85
CA ALA A 16 -68.02 -11.84 13.74
C ALA A 16 -66.78 -11.32 12.99
N PRO A 17 -66.05 -10.33 13.54
CA PRO A 17 -64.89 -9.79 12.84
C PRO A 17 -63.89 -10.92 12.61
N ALA A 18 -63.46 -11.07 11.36
CA ALA A 18 -62.40 -11.99 10.97
C ALA A 18 -61.21 -11.83 11.94
N PRO A 19 -60.54 -12.92 12.35
CA PRO A 19 -59.45 -12.83 13.31
C PRO A 19 -58.39 -11.88 12.76
N LEU A 20 -58.25 -10.73 13.41
CA LEU A 20 -57.26 -9.71 13.09
C LEU A 20 -55.90 -10.40 13.09
N ALA A 21 -55.27 -10.47 11.92
CA ALA A 21 -53.90 -10.94 11.78
C ALA A 21 -53.02 -10.21 12.81
N PRO A 22 -52.02 -10.87 13.43
CA PRO A 22 -51.17 -10.25 14.44
C PRO A 22 -50.54 -8.98 13.86
N GLN A 23 -50.99 -7.83 14.34
CA GLN A 23 -50.56 -6.53 13.87
C GLN A 23 -49.20 -6.24 14.52
N CYS A 24 -48.20 -5.86 13.73
CA CYS A 24 -46.91 -5.46 14.26
C CYS A 24 -47.11 -4.15 15.06
N GLN A 25 -47.08 -4.22 16.39
CA GLN A 25 -47.51 -3.13 17.30
C GLN A 25 -46.44 -2.05 17.55
N ARG A 26 -45.49 -1.80 16.64
CA ARG A 26 -44.58 -0.63 16.72
C ARG A 26 -44.69 0.22 15.46
N GLY A 27 -45.42 1.34 15.61
CA GLY A 27 -46.09 2.10 14.56
C GLY A 27 -45.25 2.94 13.59
N THR A 28 -44.05 2.49 13.21
CA THR A 28 -43.24 3.18 12.18
C THR A 28 -43.29 2.47 10.83
N LEU A 29 -43.64 1.19 10.80
CA LEU A 29 -43.63 0.36 9.60
C LEU A 29 -45.05 0.07 9.09
N PRO A 30 -45.23 -0.09 7.76
CA PRO A 30 -46.52 -0.48 7.22
C PRO A 30 -46.92 -1.85 7.75
N ALA A 31 -48.16 -1.97 8.22
CA ALA A 31 -48.72 -3.24 8.64
C ALA A 31 -48.66 -4.23 7.47
N PHE A 32 -48.13 -5.43 7.71
CA PHE A 32 -48.05 -6.49 6.71
C PHE A 32 -48.68 -7.78 7.23
N THR A 33 -49.12 -8.62 6.30
CA THR A 33 -49.63 -9.96 6.61
C THR A 33 -48.45 -10.91 6.74
N PRO A 34 -48.21 -11.51 7.92
CA PRO A 34 -47.09 -12.42 8.09
C PRO A 34 -47.24 -13.66 7.22
N VAL A 35 -46.12 -14.11 6.66
CA VAL A 35 -46.08 -15.26 5.74
C VAL A 35 -46.48 -16.52 6.50
N PRO A 36 -47.49 -17.28 6.05
CA PRO A 36 -47.91 -18.48 6.73
C PRO A 36 -46.82 -19.56 6.68
N ARG A 37 -46.70 -20.33 7.77
CA ARG A 37 -45.73 -21.42 7.90
C ARG A 37 -46.47 -22.74 8.06
N ARG A 38 -46.11 -23.73 7.23
CA ARG A 38 -46.70 -25.08 7.27
C ARG A 38 -46.57 -25.79 8.62
N LYS A 39 -45.50 -25.52 9.38
CA LYS A 39 -45.28 -26.09 10.71
C LYS A 39 -44.81 -24.98 11.66
N GLN A 40 -45.47 -24.86 12.80
CA GLN A 40 -44.98 -24.03 13.90
C GLN A 40 -43.90 -24.81 14.65
N ARG A 41 -42.71 -24.22 14.76
CA ARG A 41 -41.58 -24.73 15.54
C ARG A 41 -41.22 -23.67 16.58
N SER A 42 -40.68 -24.06 17.73
CA SER A 42 -40.21 -23.13 18.77
C SER A 42 -39.17 -22.14 18.22
N ASN A 43 -38.25 -22.63 17.40
CA ASN A 43 -37.27 -21.80 16.66
C ASN A 43 -37.75 -21.40 15.26
N GLY A 44 -39.06 -21.37 15.05
CA GLY A 44 -39.69 -21.04 13.77
C GLY A 44 -39.78 -19.54 13.53
N TRP A 45 -40.13 -19.21 12.29
CA TRP A 45 -40.53 -17.86 11.88
C TRP A 45 -42.00 -17.64 12.16
N THR A 46 -42.33 -17.48 13.44
CA THR A 46 -43.69 -17.13 13.88
C THR A 46 -44.05 -15.72 13.40
N PRO A 47 -45.34 -15.38 13.31
CA PRO A 47 -45.77 -14.04 12.92
C PRO A 47 -45.11 -12.92 13.75
N ALA A 48 -45.02 -13.11 15.07
CA ALA A 48 -44.34 -12.18 15.98
C ALA A 48 -42.85 -12.02 15.65
N VAL A 49 -42.15 -13.11 15.31
CA VAL A 49 -40.73 -13.06 14.91
C VAL A 49 -40.56 -12.36 13.56
N GLN A 50 -41.51 -12.53 12.63
CA GLN A 50 -41.48 -11.80 11.36
C GLN A 50 -41.64 -10.29 11.58
N CYS A 51 -42.57 -9.86 12.44
CA CYS A 51 -42.71 -8.45 12.81
C CYS A 51 -41.44 -7.89 13.46
N ALA A 52 -40.92 -8.57 14.49
CA ALA A 52 -39.70 -8.16 15.19
C ALA A 52 -38.49 -8.10 14.25
N PHE A 53 -38.44 -8.98 13.24
CA PHE A 53 -37.38 -8.96 12.24
C PHE A 53 -37.45 -7.72 11.33
N ILE A 54 -38.65 -7.36 10.85
CA ILE A 54 -38.81 -6.16 10.00
C ILE A 54 -38.50 -4.89 10.81
N GLU A 55 -38.88 -4.84 12.08
CA GLU A 55 -38.51 -3.74 12.98
C GLU A 55 -36.99 -3.67 13.18
N ALA A 56 -36.34 -4.79 13.51
CA ALA A 56 -34.88 -4.83 13.66
C ALA A 56 -34.15 -4.49 12.35
N LEU A 57 -34.75 -4.81 11.20
CA LEU A 57 -34.23 -4.42 9.89
C LEU A 57 -34.30 -2.91 9.66
N ALA A 58 -35.39 -2.27 10.10
CA ALA A 58 -35.53 -0.82 10.04
C ALA A 58 -34.51 -0.10 10.94
N ASP A 59 -34.22 -0.66 12.12
CA ASP A 59 -33.26 -0.06 13.05
C ASP A 59 -31.81 -0.22 12.60
N THR A 60 -31.48 -1.32 11.92
CA THR A 60 -30.08 -1.69 11.61
C THR A 60 -29.68 -1.52 10.15
N GLY A 61 -30.64 -1.58 9.21
CA GLY A 61 -30.37 -1.62 7.77
C GLY A 61 -29.60 -2.87 7.30
N SER A 62 -29.38 -3.87 8.17
CA SER A 62 -28.58 -5.06 7.87
C SER A 62 -29.33 -6.34 8.21
N VAL A 63 -29.53 -7.19 7.19
CA VAL A 63 -30.27 -8.46 7.34
C VAL A 63 -29.62 -9.38 8.36
N SER A 64 -28.29 -9.46 8.38
CA SER A 64 -27.57 -10.32 9.31
C SER A 64 -27.69 -9.83 10.75
N SER A 65 -27.60 -8.51 10.96
CA SER A 65 -27.79 -7.91 12.28
C SER A 65 -29.23 -8.06 12.77
N ALA A 66 -30.22 -7.85 11.90
CA ALA A 66 -31.63 -8.06 12.21
C ALA A 66 -31.93 -9.53 12.55
N CYS A 67 -31.36 -10.48 11.80
CA CYS A 67 -31.50 -11.91 12.07
C CYS A 67 -30.89 -12.32 13.42
N ARG A 68 -29.72 -11.77 13.76
CA ARG A 68 -29.10 -11.94 15.08
C ARG A 68 -29.98 -11.38 16.19
N ALA A 69 -30.57 -10.20 16.00
CA ALA A 69 -31.47 -9.58 16.98
C ALA A 69 -32.70 -10.44 17.30
N VAL A 70 -33.26 -11.15 16.30
CA VAL A 70 -34.39 -12.08 16.50
C VAL A 70 -33.98 -13.53 16.78
N GLY A 71 -32.68 -13.81 16.88
CA GLY A 71 -32.16 -15.17 17.12
C GLY A 71 -32.53 -16.16 16.01
N ARG A 72 -32.47 -15.76 14.74
CA ARG A 72 -32.73 -16.61 13.58
C ARG A 72 -31.58 -16.57 12.59
N ALA A 73 -31.48 -17.62 11.77
CA ALA A 73 -30.49 -17.68 10.70
C ALA A 73 -30.97 -16.93 9.45
N ASP A 74 -30.05 -16.21 8.81
CA ASP A 74 -30.28 -15.35 7.64
C ASP A 74 -30.97 -16.10 6.49
N HIS A 75 -30.60 -17.36 6.26
CA HIS A 75 -31.21 -18.19 5.21
C HIS A 75 -32.74 -18.27 5.34
N GLY A 76 -33.26 -18.29 6.58
CA GLY A 76 -34.69 -18.40 6.84
C GLY A 76 -35.46 -17.14 6.48
N ALA A 77 -34.84 -15.97 6.64
CA ALA A 77 -35.42 -14.69 6.25
C ALA A 77 -35.53 -14.57 4.72
N TYR A 78 -34.50 -15.00 3.99
CA TYR A 78 -34.55 -15.04 2.52
C TYR A 78 -35.56 -16.06 1.99
N LEU A 79 -35.73 -17.21 2.65
CA LEU A 79 -36.76 -18.19 2.29
C LEU A 79 -38.18 -17.61 2.47
N LEU A 80 -38.41 -16.83 3.53
CA LEU A 80 -39.67 -16.10 3.71
C LEU A 80 -39.91 -15.13 2.56
N ARG A 81 -38.89 -14.36 2.18
CA ARG A 81 -38.98 -13.37 1.10
C ARG A 81 -39.33 -13.99 -0.26
N ARG A 82 -38.94 -15.25 -0.50
CA ARG A 82 -39.23 -16.00 -1.74
C ARG A 82 -40.59 -16.71 -1.72
N HIS A 83 -41.33 -16.68 -0.62
CA HIS A 83 -42.61 -17.38 -0.52
C HIS A 83 -43.66 -16.69 -1.42
N PRO A 84 -44.56 -17.45 -2.11
CA PRO A 84 -45.56 -16.87 -3.01
C PRO A 84 -46.45 -15.82 -2.34
N GLU A 85 -46.89 -16.08 -1.11
CA GLU A 85 -47.76 -15.20 -0.33
C GLU A 85 -47.00 -14.09 0.44
N ALA A 86 -45.70 -13.90 0.19
CA ALA A 86 -44.88 -12.91 0.89
C ALA A 86 -44.91 -11.51 0.26
N GLU A 87 -45.97 -11.14 -0.44
CA GLU A 87 -46.05 -9.84 -1.11
C GLU A 87 -46.02 -8.67 -0.12
N SER A 88 -46.90 -8.69 0.89
CA SER A 88 -46.93 -7.67 1.95
C SER A 88 -45.64 -7.68 2.79
N PHE A 89 -45.08 -8.86 3.07
CA PHE A 89 -43.78 -9.00 3.74
C PHE A 89 -42.63 -8.37 2.94
N ARG A 90 -42.62 -8.55 1.60
CA ARG A 90 -41.62 -7.92 0.71
C ARG A 90 -41.74 -6.40 0.71
N ALA A 91 -42.97 -5.87 0.71
CA ALA A 91 -43.21 -4.43 0.79
C ALA A 91 -42.72 -3.84 2.13
N ALA A 92 -43.05 -4.50 3.25
CA ALA A 92 -42.58 -4.07 4.57
C ALA A 92 -41.05 -4.20 4.71
N TRP A 93 -40.45 -5.24 4.11
CA TRP A 93 -39.00 -5.38 4.05
C TRP A 93 -38.34 -4.22 3.30
N ALA A 94 -38.89 -3.82 2.15
CA ALA A 94 -38.36 -2.69 1.38
C ALA A 94 -38.45 -1.38 2.19
N ALA A 95 -39.61 -1.09 2.78
CA ALA A 95 -39.80 0.08 3.63
C ALA A 95 -38.85 0.09 4.84
N ALA A 96 -38.61 -1.07 5.46
CA ALA A 96 -37.63 -1.21 6.53
C ALA A 96 -36.20 -0.94 6.05
N LEU A 97 -35.81 -1.41 4.86
CA LEU A 97 -34.50 -1.10 4.30
C LEU A 97 -34.33 0.40 4.04
N ASP A 98 -35.36 1.07 3.55
CA ASP A 98 -35.31 2.52 3.29
C ASP A 98 -35.07 3.31 4.59
N LEU A 99 -35.75 2.93 5.68
CA LEU A 99 -35.50 3.49 7.02
C LEU A 99 -34.10 3.15 7.54
N GLY A 100 -33.65 1.91 7.34
CA GLY A 100 -32.31 1.49 7.72
C GLY A 100 -31.21 2.27 6.99
N VAL A 101 -31.41 2.60 5.71
CA VAL A 101 -30.49 3.45 4.93
C VAL A 101 -30.41 4.85 5.53
N GLN A 102 -31.54 5.46 5.89
CA GLN A 102 -31.55 6.78 6.55
C GLN A 102 -30.74 6.74 7.85
N ARG A 103 -30.85 5.66 8.64
CA ARG A 103 -30.07 5.51 9.87
C ARG A 103 -28.57 5.33 9.61
N ILE A 104 -28.21 4.58 8.57
CA ILE A 104 -26.81 4.43 8.14
C ILE A 104 -26.24 5.77 7.69
N GLU A 105 -27.02 6.60 6.99
CA GLU A 105 -26.61 7.95 6.60
C GLU A 105 -26.32 8.82 7.82
N ASP A 106 -27.18 8.81 8.84
CA ASP A 106 -26.95 9.57 10.07
C ASP A 106 -25.64 9.17 10.76
N VAL A 107 -25.42 7.85 10.91
CA VAL A 107 -24.18 7.32 11.51
C VAL A 107 -22.96 7.65 10.65
N ALA A 108 -23.09 7.61 9.32
CA ALA A 108 -22.00 7.98 8.41
C ALA A 108 -21.66 9.47 8.51
N MET A 109 -22.66 10.35 8.65
CA MET A 109 -22.47 11.77 8.88
C MET A 109 -21.77 12.03 10.22
N GLU A 110 -22.20 11.37 11.29
CA GLU A 110 -21.58 11.49 12.60
C GLU A 110 -20.11 11.05 12.57
N ARG A 111 -19.80 9.93 11.90
CA ARG A 111 -18.42 9.45 11.69
C ARG A 111 -17.60 10.38 10.80
N ALA A 112 -18.19 10.99 9.80
CA ALA A 112 -17.50 11.93 8.94
C ALA A 112 -17.12 13.22 9.70
N LEU A 113 -18.02 13.69 10.58
CA LEU A 113 -17.81 14.88 11.40
C LEU A 113 -16.84 14.65 12.57
N HIS A 114 -17.07 13.60 13.37
CA HIS A 114 -16.31 13.35 14.59
C HIS A 114 -15.10 12.43 14.38
N GLY A 115 -15.03 11.72 13.25
CA GLY A 115 -14.03 10.69 13.01
C GLY A 115 -14.34 9.39 13.75
N VAL A 116 -13.41 8.44 13.66
CA VAL A 116 -13.47 7.17 14.39
C VAL A 116 -12.23 7.05 15.27
N GLU A 117 -12.43 6.74 16.55
CA GLU A 117 -11.33 6.44 17.46
C GLU A 117 -10.69 5.09 17.12
N VAL A 118 -9.41 5.14 16.75
CA VAL A 118 -8.60 3.96 16.47
C VAL A 118 -7.61 3.77 17.62
N PRO A 119 -7.61 2.61 18.30
CA PRO A 119 -6.63 2.33 19.34
C PRO A 119 -5.23 2.20 18.75
N VAL A 120 -4.26 2.92 19.34
CA VAL A 120 -2.85 2.87 18.95
C VAL A 120 -2.12 1.92 19.89
N TYR A 121 -1.63 0.81 19.33
CA TYR A 121 -0.83 -0.18 20.05
C TYR A 121 0.65 0.05 19.78
N SER A 122 1.47 -0.02 20.83
CA SER A 122 2.93 -0.09 20.71
C SER A 122 3.44 -1.20 21.61
N TYR A 123 4.31 -2.06 21.06
CA TYR A 123 4.86 -3.23 21.77
C TYR A 123 3.79 -4.12 22.42
N GLY A 124 2.63 -4.30 21.76
CA GLY A 124 1.53 -5.12 22.26
C GLY A 124 0.74 -4.51 23.43
N LYS A 125 1.05 -3.28 23.84
CA LYS A 125 0.30 -2.53 24.87
C LYS A 125 -0.51 -1.43 24.21
N LEU A 126 -1.72 -1.21 24.71
CA LEU A 126 -2.56 -0.08 24.29
C LEU A 126 -1.93 1.22 24.83
N VAL A 127 -1.41 2.07 23.94
CA VAL A 127 -0.70 3.30 24.30
C VAL A 127 -1.64 4.51 24.31
N GLY A 128 -2.72 4.47 23.53
CA GLY A 128 -3.75 5.50 23.52
C GLY A 128 -4.77 5.28 22.40
N SER A 129 -5.63 6.28 22.18
CA SER A 129 -6.53 6.35 21.03
C SER A 129 -6.14 7.52 20.13
N ARG A 130 -6.31 7.34 18.81
CA ARG A 130 -6.19 8.42 17.82
C ARG A 130 -7.49 8.51 17.04
N THR A 131 -8.06 9.70 16.94
CA THR A 131 -9.21 9.96 16.08
C THR A 131 -8.76 10.04 14.62
N VAL A 132 -9.34 9.20 13.76
CA VAL A 132 -9.09 9.19 12.32
C VAL A 132 -10.33 9.66 11.58
N HIS A 133 -10.20 10.74 10.81
CA HIS A 133 -11.25 11.22 9.93
C HIS A 133 -11.13 10.56 8.55
N ASN A 134 -12.25 10.16 7.97
CA ASN A 134 -12.29 9.59 6.63
C ASN A 134 -12.81 10.65 5.65
N ASP A 135 -11.88 11.41 5.07
CA ASP A 135 -12.21 12.49 4.13
C ASP A 135 -12.89 11.98 2.87
N ARG A 136 -12.66 10.73 2.48
CA ARG A 136 -13.35 10.10 1.34
C ARG A 136 -14.83 9.87 1.64
N LEU A 137 -15.16 9.42 2.86
CA LEU A 137 -16.54 9.27 3.31
C LEU A 137 -17.24 10.64 3.37
N LEU A 138 -16.56 11.65 3.92
CA LEU A 138 -17.08 13.02 3.97
C LEU A 138 -17.37 13.56 2.57
N MET A 139 -16.40 13.47 1.66
CA MET A 139 -16.57 13.91 0.27
C MET A 139 -17.66 13.14 -0.47
N PHE A 140 -17.81 11.83 -0.21
CA PHE A 140 -18.89 11.01 -0.77
C PHE A 140 -20.27 11.49 -0.29
N LEU A 141 -20.43 11.75 1.01
CA LEU A 141 -21.71 12.23 1.58
C LEU A 141 -22.08 13.61 1.03
N LEU A 142 -21.12 14.55 1.01
CA LEU A 142 -21.33 15.90 0.46
C LEU A 142 -21.78 15.86 -1.00
N ARG A 143 -21.18 14.97 -1.80
CA ARG A 143 -21.50 14.81 -3.22
C ARG A 143 -22.89 14.23 -3.46
N ASN A 144 -23.36 13.30 -2.62
CA ASN A 144 -24.69 12.73 -2.76
C ASN A 144 -25.79 13.65 -2.23
N ARG A 145 -25.54 14.43 -1.17
CA ARG A 145 -26.56 15.33 -0.58
C ARG A 145 -26.66 16.71 -1.22
N ALA A 146 -25.54 17.25 -1.70
CA ALA A 146 -25.50 18.54 -2.37
C ALA A 146 -24.76 18.42 -3.71
N PRO A 147 -25.30 17.65 -4.67
CA PRO A 147 -24.67 17.45 -5.96
C PRO A 147 -24.50 18.78 -6.71
N GLU A 148 -25.46 19.70 -6.66
CA GLU A 148 -25.33 21.00 -7.33
C GLU A 148 -24.11 21.82 -6.84
N ARG A 149 -23.69 21.64 -5.57
CA ARG A 149 -22.57 22.37 -4.99
C ARG A 149 -21.23 21.62 -5.05
N PHE A 150 -21.26 20.28 -5.02
CA PHE A 150 -20.06 19.45 -4.89
C PHE A 150 -19.87 18.42 -6.02
N SER A 151 -20.80 18.33 -6.97
CA SER A 151 -20.65 17.49 -8.18
C SER A 151 -20.01 18.25 -9.36
N GLU A 152 -20.04 19.58 -9.32
CA GLU A 152 -19.27 20.50 -10.18
C GLU A 152 -17.78 20.37 -9.85
N GLY A 153 -17.16 19.35 -10.41
CA GLY A 153 -15.83 18.92 -9.97
C GLY A 153 -15.59 17.43 -10.14
N ARG A 154 -16.52 16.68 -10.73
CA ARG A 154 -16.09 15.50 -11.50
C ARG A 154 -15.08 16.05 -12.51
N ALA A 155 -13.79 15.86 -12.26
CA ALA A 155 -12.81 15.89 -13.34
C ALA A 155 -13.43 15.00 -14.41
N LYS A 156 -13.87 15.60 -15.52
CA LYS A 156 -14.21 14.86 -16.73
C LYS A 156 -13.09 13.86 -16.84
N GLY A 157 -13.42 12.57 -16.70
CA GLY A 157 -12.38 11.54 -16.61
C GLY A 157 -11.43 11.83 -17.76
N LEU A 158 -10.16 12.11 -17.43
CA LEU A 158 -9.17 12.63 -18.37
C LEU A 158 -9.38 11.93 -19.70
N SER A 159 -9.67 12.73 -20.75
CA SER A 159 -9.88 12.21 -22.09
C SER A 159 -8.72 11.28 -22.44
N ALA A 160 -8.93 10.33 -23.36
CA ALA A 160 -7.82 9.48 -23.81
C ALA A 160 -6.59 10.30 -24.25
N LEU A 161 -6.84 11.51 -24.78
CA LEU A 161 -5.83 12.50 -25.13
C LEU A 161 -5.12 13.07 -23.89
N ASP A 162 -5.87 13.52 -22.88
CA ASP A 162 -5.28 14.07 -21.64
C ASP A 162 -4.44 13.03 -20.89
N ARG A 163 -4.85 11.75 -20.92
CA ARG A 163 -4.06 10.65 -20.34
C ARG A 163 -2.75 10.42 -21.09
N ALA A 164 -2.77 10.54 -22.42
CA ALA A 164 -1.56 10.41 -23.25
C ALA A 164 -0.60 11.58 -23.02
N GLU A 165 -1.13 12.80 -22.86
CA GLU A 165 -0.34 13.99 -22.54
C GLU A 165 0.30 13.89 -21.15
N LEU A 166 -0.45 13.45 -20.13
CA LEU A 166 0.09 13.19 -18.79
C LEU A 166 1.17 12.09 -18.79
N ALA A 167 0.98 11.03 -19.58
CA ALA A 167 1.99 9.98 -19.72
C ALA A 167 3.28 10.52 -20.35
N ARG A 168 3.16 11.43 -21.32
CA ARG A 168 4.31 12.11 -21.95
C ARG A 168 5.04 13.00 -20.95
N LEU A 169 4.32 13.85 -20.20
CA LEU A 169 4.92 14.70 -19.17
C LEU A 169 5.63 13.88 -18.10
N LYS A 170 4.99 12.80 -17.62
CA LYS A 170 5.60 11.90 -16.64
C LYS A 170 6.87 11.25 -17.17
N LYS A 171 6.90 10.88 -18.46
CA LYS A 171 8.11 10.33 -19.11
C LYS A 171 9.22 11.38 -19.26
N GLN A 172 8.87 12.64 -19.55
CA GLN A 172 9.82 13.75 -19.60
C GLN A 172 10.42 14.00 -18.22
N TRP A 173 9.57 14.12 -17.20
CA TRP A 173 10.01 14.30 -15.82
C TRP A 173 10.90 13.15 -15.33
N HIS A 174 10.53 11.89 -15.59
CA HIS A 174 11.37 10.74 -15.22
C HIS A 174 12.69 10.65 -15.99
N ARG A 175 12.78 11.27 -17.17
CA ARG A 175 14.03 11.33 -17.93
C ARG A 175 14.91 12.42 -17.33
N GLU A 176 14.39 13.62 -17.18
CA GLU A 176 15.12 14.75 -16.58
C GLU A 176 15.58 14.41 -15.16
N TRP A 177 14.69 13.85 -14.34
CA TRP A 177 15.04 13.43 -12.99
C TRP A 177 16.13 12.35 -12.96
N ARG A 178 16.08 11.36 -13.88
CA ARG A 178 17.14 10.35 -13.98
C ARG A 178 18.45 10.97 -14.46
N GLU A 179 18.42 11.82 -15.46
CA GLU A 179 19.62 12.50 -15.97
C GLU A 179 20.26 13.37 -14.89
N THR A 180 19.47 14.13 -14.11
CA THR A 180 20.00 14.93 -13.00
C THR A 180 20.53 14.07 -11.87
N TRP A 181 19.86 12.97 -11.56
CA TRP A 181 20.21 12.10 -10.43
C TRP A 181 21.42 11.22 -10.77
N GLU A 182 21.50 10.72 -12.00
CA GLU A 182 22.67 10.01 -12.55
C GLU A 182 23.87 10.94 -12.66
N ALA A 183 23.68 12.21 -13.06
CA ALA A 183 24.76 13.21 -13.07
C ALA A 183 25.24 13.57 -11.65
N GLU A 184 24.33 13.75 -10.68
CA GLU A 184 24.68 14.01 -9.28
C GLU A 184 25.43 12.81 -8.67
N ARG A 185 24.99 11.58 -8.96
CA ARG A 185 25.68 10.38 -8.50
C ARG A 185 27.05 10.24 -9.17
N ALA A 186 27.15 10.40 -10.49
CA ALA A 186 28.41 10.30 -11.20
C ALA A 186 29.42 11.34 -10.73
N LEU A 187 28.96 12.54 -10.35
CA LEU A 187 29.80 13.57 -9.75
C LEU A 187 30.30 13.14 -8.37
N ARG A 188 29.43 12.59 -7.51
CA ARG A 188 29.84 12.04 -6.21
C ARG A 188 30.83 10.89 -6.36
N ASP A 189 30.54 9.94 -7.25
CA ASP A 189 31.42 8.80 -7.50
C ASP A 189 32.79 9.29 -8.02
N ALA A 190 32.83 10.31 -8.89
CA ALA A 190 34.07 10.92 -9.36
C ALA A 190 34.83 11.70 -8.27
N GLU A 191 34.12 12.38 -7.36
CA GLU A 191 34.72 13.05 -6.19
C GLU A 191 35.32 12.01 -5.23
N GLU A 192 34.62 10.92 -4.95
CA GLU A 192 35.11 9.82 -4.11
C GLU A 192 36.34 9.12 -4.73
N GLU A 193 36.35 8.94 -6.06
CA GLU A 193 37.52 8.46 -6.80
C GLU A 193 38.71 9.43 -6.68
N GLN A 194 38.48 10.73 -6.84
CA GLN A 194 39.51 11.77 -6.69
C GLN A 194 40.08 11.79 -5.27
N GLU A 195 39.23 11.78 -4.24
CA GLU A 195 39.66 11.69 -2.85
C GLU A 195 40.48 10.43 -2.59
N SER A 196 40.09 9.31 -3.20
CA SER A 196 40.84 8.06 -3.11
C SER A 196 42.23 8.18 -3.74
N TYR A 197 42.34 8.79 -4.92
CA TYR A 197 43.63 9.06 -5.57
C TYR A 197 44.51 10.01 -4.75
N GLU A 198 43.96 11.13 -4.27
CA GLU A 198 44.68 12.08 -3.43
C GLU A 198 45.22 11.45 -2.15
N ARG A 199 44.45 10.52 -1.54
CA ARG A 199 44.90 9.77 -0.37
C ARG A 199 46.06 8.83 -0.68
N ILE A 200 46.04 8.18 -1.85
CA ILE A 200 47.13 7.30 -2.30
C ILE A 200 48.39 8.14 -2.54
N ASP A 201 48.28 9.26 -3.26
CA ASP A 201 49.39 10.15 -3.56
C ASP A 201 50.01 10.73 -2.27
N ALA A 202 49.17 11.20 -1.35
CA ALA A 202 49.62 11.69 -0.04
C ALA A 202 50.34 10.59 0.77
N TRP A 203 49.88 9.33 0.66
CA TRP A 203 50.54 8.19 1.31
C TRP A 203 51.91 7.90 0.70
N ILE A 204 52.03 7.92 -0.64
CA ILE A 204 53.30 7.75 -1.35
C ILE A 204 54.28 8.87 -0.95
N ASP A 205 53.83 10.11 -0.91
CA ASP A 205 54.65 11.27 -0.50
C ASP A 205 55.10 11.17 0.95
N ASN A 206 54.23 10.75 1.86
CA ASN A 206 54.61 10.49 3.24
C ASN A 206 55.65 9.36 3.35
N MET A 207 55.53 8.32 2.53
CA MET A 207 56.52 7.25 2.48
C MET A 207 57.87 7.75 1.96
N HIS A 208 57.88 8.58 0.91
CA HIS A 208 59.08 9.22 0.38
C HIS A 208 59.75 10.14 1.42
N THR A 209 58.99 11.01 2.07
CA THR A 209 59.50 11.93 3.09
C THR A 209 60.05 11.16 4.30
N ASN A 210 59.38 10.11 4.75
CA ASN A 210 59.85 9.27 5.85
C ASN A 210 61.15 8.53 5.47
N ARG A 211 61.25 8.02 4.24
CA ARG A 211 62.49 7.43 3.71
C ARG A 211 63.64 8.44 3.76
N LEU A 212 63.44 9.65 3.20
CA LEU A 212 64.43 10.72 3.23
C LEU A 212 64.84 11.08 4.67
N ARG A 213 63.86 11.21 5.58
CA ARG A 213 64.09 11.55 6.99
C ARG A 213 65.03 10.55 7.68
N ARG A 214 64.86 9.26 7.40
CA ARG A 214 65.68 8.17 7.97
C ARG A 214 67.10 8.08 7.38
N MET A 215 67.34 8.66 6.21
CA MET A 215 68.66 8.65 5.58
C MET A 215 69.62 9.67 6.19
N SER A 216 70.90 9.32 6.24
CA SER A 216 71.99 10.23 6.63
C SER A 216 72.22 11.32 5.56
N PRO A 217 72.82 12.46 5.91
CA PRO A 217 73.08 13.54 4.94
C PRO A 217 73.92 13.09 3.73
N ARG A 218 74.92 12.23 3.94
CA ARG A 218 75.71 11.65 2.85
C ARG A 218 74.87 10.80 1.89
N ALA A 219 73.95 10.00 2.43
CA ALA A 219 73.06 9.17 1.63
C ALA A 219 72.05 10.01 0.84
N ARG A 220 71.59 11.16 1.38
CA ARG A 220 70.75 12.12 0.65
C ARG A 220 71.49 12.75 -0.53
N ALA A 221 72.71 13.25 -0.30
CA ALA A 221 73.51 13.84 -1.38
C ALA A 221 73.79 12.85 -2.53
N ALA A 222 73.98 11.56 -2.21
CA ALA A 222 74.12 10.52 -3.22
C ALA A 222 72.81 10.25 -3.99
N LEU A 223 71.64 10.34 -3.33
CA LEU A 223 70.35 10.23 -3.99
C LEU A 223 70.07 11.44 -4.90
N ASP A 224 70.42 12.64 -4.46
CA ASP A 224 70.27 13.87 -5.26
C ASP A 224 71.14 13.80 -6.52
N GLU A 225 72.38 13.32 -6.38
CA GLU A 225 73.28 13.07 -7.51
C GLU A 225 72.73 12.02 -8.47
N HIS A 226 72.22 10.90 -7.94
CA HIS A 226 71.57 9.88 -8.75
C HIS A 226 70.36 10.43 -9.52
N ASN A 227 69.49 11.21 -8.85
CA ASN A 227 68.34 11.84 -9.48
C ASN A 227 68.76 12.80 -10.60
N ARG A 228 69.84 13.57 -10.40
CA ARG A 228 70.40 14.45 -11.45
C ARG A 228 70.84 13.65 -12.67
N ILE A 229 71.58 12.55 -12.47
CA ILE A 229 72.01 11.67 -13.57
C ILE A 229 70.77 11.12 -14.30
N MET A 230 69.75 10.65 -13.57
CA MET A 230 68.52 10.13 -14.17
C MET A 230 67.74 11.20 -14.95
N GLU A 231 67.77 12.47 -14.53
CA GLU A 231 67.17 13.59 -15.26
C GLU A 231 67.96 13.93 -16.52
N GLU A 232 69.30 13.91 -16.47
CA GLU A 232 70.19 14.10 -17.62
C GLU A 232 70.01 12.96 -18.64
N ASP A 233 69.89 11.72 -18.18
CA ASP A 233 69.57 10.54 -18.99
C ASP A 233 68.19 10.69 -19.64
N ARG A 234 67.16 11.08 -18.87
CA ARG A 234 65.82 11.33 -19.42
C ARG A 234 65.82 12.48 -20.44
N ALA A 235 66.60 13.54 -20.20
CA ALA A 235 66.69 14.69 -21.09
C ALA A 235 67.47 14.40 -22.37
N SER A 236 68.49 13.56 -22.29
CA SER A 236 69.21 13.03 -23.46
C SER A 236 68.43 11.94 -24.19
N GLY A 237 67.32 11.48 -23.61
CA GLY A 237 66.49 10.41 -24.17
C GLY A 237 67.17 9.04 -24.08
N TYR A 238 68.05 8.86 -23.10
CA TYR A 238 68.72 7.59 -22.84
C TYR A 238 67.69 6.49 -22.59
N ASP A 239 67.81 5.43 -23.38
CA ASP A 239 66.96 4.25 -23.29
C ASP A 239 67.85 3.04 -23.02
N PRO A 240 67.69 2.35 -21.87
CA PRO A 240 68.44 1.16 -21.52
C PRO A 240 68.38 0.02 -22.56
N TRP A 241 67.34 -0.01 -23.41
CA TRP A 241 67.21 -0.99 -24.49
C TRP A 241 68.09 -0.67 -25.72
N HIS A 242 68.68 0.52 -25.77
CA HIS A 242 69.49 1.01 -26.88
C HIS A 242 70.97 1.22 -26.53
N ASP A 243 71.37 0.95 -25.28
CA ASP A 243 72.75 1.02 -24.81
C ASP A 243 73.41 -0.38 -24.80
N PRO A 244 74.40 -0.65 -25.68
CA PRO A 244 75.07 -1.95 -25.79
C PRO A 244 75.76 -2.44 -24.51
N GLU A 245 76.08 -1.54 -23.57
CA GLU A 245 76.74 -1.90 -22.32
C GLU A 245 75.74 -2.16 -21.19
N HIS A 246 74.45 -1.87 -21.39
CA HIS A 246 73.42 -2.06 -20.37
C HIS A 246 73.02 -3.55 -20.23
N PRO A 247 72.91 -4.12 -19.02
CA PRO A 247 72.58 -5.54 -18.84
C PRO A 247 71.28 -6.00 -19.52
N ASP A 248 70.26 -5.15 -19.56
CA ASP A 248 68.99 -5.46 -20.22
C ASP A 248 69.05 -5.39 -21.76
N TYR A 249 70.08 -4.75 -22.35
CA TYR A 249 70.29 -4.73 -23.80
C TYR A 249 70.55 -6.14 -24.36
N HIS A 250 71.40 -6.92 -23.70
CA HIS A 250 71.63 -8.33 -24.03
C HIS A 250 70.50 -9.24 -23.54
N GLY A 251 69.80 -8.84 -22.46
CA GLY A 251 68.67 -9.55 -21.88
C GLY A 251 67.44 -9.60 -22.78
N ALA A 252 67.17 -8.55 -23.58
CA ALA A 252 66.04 -8.52 -24.52
C ALA A 252 66.15 -9.62 -25.59
N ALA A 253 67.33 -9.78 -26.19
CA ALA A 253 67.59 -10.82 -27.19
C ALA A 253 67.53 -12.23 -26.59
N ALA A 254 68.03 -12.40 -25.36
CA ALA A 254 67.99 -13.68 -24.65
C ALA A 254 66.57 -14.05 -24.17
N ARG A 255 65.77 -13.11 -23.64
CA ARG A 255 64.37 -13.34 -23.23
C ARG A 255 63.45 -13.57 -24.43
N ALA A 256 63.68 -12.89 -25.56
CA ALA A 256 62.98 -13.13 -26.81
C ALA A 256 63.30 -14.52 -27.41
N ALA A 257 64.56 -14.98 -27.29
CA ALA A 257 64.97 -16.33 -27.72
C ALA A 257 64.49 -17.44 -26.77
N ALA A 258 64.34 -17.14 -25.46
CA ALA A 258 63.86 -18.07 -24.45
C ALA A 258 62.34 -18.28 -24.45
N GLY A 259 61.56 -17.42 -25.13
CA GLY A 259 60.10 -17.53 -25.14
C GLY A 259 59.45 -17.36 -23.76
N GLU A 260 60.16 -16.78 -22.80
CA GLU A 260 59.68 -16.58 -21.44
C GLU A 260 58.96 -15.23 -21.33
N ALA A 261 57.76 -15.17 -21.91
CA ALA A 261 56.76 -14.24 -21.42
C ALA A 261 56.09 -14.90 -20.21
N GLU A 262 56.75 -14.84 -19.05
CA GLU A 262 56.09 -15.21 -17.80
C GLU A 262 55.00 -14.16 -17.53
N ALA A 263 53.78 -14.47 -17.97
CA ALA A 263 52.61 -13.66 -17.68
C ALA A 263 52.49 -13.58 -16.17
N ILE A 264 52.70 -12.37 -15.62
CA ILE A 264 52.41 -12.08 -14.21
C ILE A 264 50.96 -12.52 -14.00
N ARG A 265 50.78 -13.66 -13.32
CA ARG A 265 49.44 -14.18 -13.01
C ARG A 265 48.83 -13.18 -12.06
N LEU A 266 47.91 -12.37 -12.57
CA LEU A 266 47.03 -11.60 -11.71
C LEU A 266 46.37 -12.58 -10.74
N PRO A 267 46.34 -12.27 -9.44
CA PRO A 267 45.63 -13.10 -8.49
C PRO A 267 44.16 -13.21 -8.95
N PRO A 268 43.51 -14.38 -8.74
CA PRO A 268 42.16 -14.61 -9.23
C PRO A 268 41.18 -13.57 -8.65
N PRO A 269 40.10 -13.22 -9.36
CA PRO A 269 39.08 -12.30 -8.84
C PRO A 269 38.60 -12.76 -7.45
N GLY A 270 38.67 -11.88 -6.45
CA GLY A 270 38.34 -12.19 -5.03
C GLY A 270 39.54 -12.36 -4.09
N TRP A 271 40.77 -12.23 -4.57
CA TRP A 271 41.97 -12.28 -3.72
C TRP A 271 42.07 -11.03 -2.82
N GLY A 272 41.46 -11.11 -1.64
CA GLY A 272 41.39 -10.01 -0.67
C GLY A 272 39.97 -9.64 -0.24
N GLU A 273 38.93 -10.24 -0.82
CA GLU A 273 37.60 -10.24 -0.22
C GLU A 273 37.71 -11.02 1.09
N LYS A 274 37.66 -10.30 2.24
CA LYS A 274 37.29 -10.96 3.49
C LYS A 274 35.91 -11.52 3.26
N GLU A 275 35.75 -12.84 3.35
CA GLU A 275 34.44 -13.45 3.48
C GLU A 275 33.70 -12.65 4.57
N ASP A 276 32.59 -12.02 4.20
CA ASP A 276 31.69 -11.40 5.17
C ASP A 276 31.26 -12.52 6.11
N GLU A 277 31.93 -12.62 7.27
CA GLU A 277 31.39 -13.40 8.38
C GLU A 277 29.95 -12.92 8.55
N PRO A 278 28.95 -13.83 8.60
CA PRO A 278 27.57 -13.42 8.67
C PRO A 278 27.42 -12.53 9.90
N GLU A 279 27.20 -11.24 9.64
CA GLU A 279 26.94 -10.24 10.66
C GLU A 279 25.81 -10.81 11.51
N GLN A 280 26.14 -11.16 12.76
CA GLN A 280 25.13 -11.66 13.70
C GLN A 280 24.12 -10.55 13.83
N ASP A 281 22.98 -10.78 13.19
CA ASP A 281 21.85 -9.89 12.99
C ASP A 281 21.25 -9.54 14.36
N ALA A 282 21.95 -8.67 15.10
CA ALA A 282 21.55 -8.08 16.37
C ALA A 282 20.79 -6.76 16.15
N GLY A 283 20.33 -6.51 14.93
CA GLY A 283 19.39 -5.46 14.58
C GLY A 283 17.96 -5.97 14.72
N ALA A 284 17.13 -5.27 15.49
CA ALA A 284 15.71 -5.59 15.65
C ALA A 284 15.01 -5.67 14.27
N ARG A 285 14.57 -6.88 13.88
CA ARG A 285 13.83 -7.14 12.65
C ARG A 285 12.55 -6.30 12.62
N ARG A 286 12.55 -5.23 11.83
CA ARG A 286 11.36 -4.43 11.54
C ARG A 286 10.54 -5.17 10.50
N HIS A 287 9.45 -5.81 10.92
CA HIS A 287 8.48 -6.38 10.01
C HIS A 287 7.68 -5.23 9.38
N GLY A 288 7.97 -4.89 8.12
CA GLY A 288 7.07 -4.07 7.32
C GLY A 288 5.77 -4.84 7.10
N LEU A 289 4.63 -4.24 7.45
CA LEU A 289 3.33 -4.75 7.04
C LEU A 289 3.26 -4.58 5.52
N LYS A 290 3.07 -5.68 4.78
CA LYS A 290 2.74 -5.62 3.36
C LYS A 290 1.36 -4.98 3.23
N ASP A 291 1.30 -3.85 2.54
CA ASP A 291 0.06 -3.32 1.98
C ASP A 291 -0.41 -4.27 0.87
N GLU A 292 -1.15 -5.31 1.25
CA GLU A 292 -1.99 -6.02 0.32
C GLU A 292 -3.27 -5.21 0.14
N GLY A 293 -3.43 -4.70 -1.08
CA GLY A 293 -4.46 -3.74 -1.42
C GLY A 293 -5.88 -4.22 -1.15
N TRP A 294 -6.68 -3.27 -0.65
CA TRP A 294 -8.13 -3.16 -0.84
C TRP A 294 -8.49 -1.69 -0.99
#